data_AF-A0A2V7G908-F1
#
_entry.id   AF-A0A2V7G908-F1
#
_cell.length_a   1.000
_cell.length_b   1.000
_cell.length_c   1.000
_cell.angle_alpha   90.00
_cell.angle_beta   90.00
_cell.angle_gamma   90.00
#
_symmetry.space_group_name_H-M   'P 1'
#
loop_
_entity.id
_entity.type
_entity.pdbx_description
1 polymer ?
#
loop_
_entity_poly.entity_id
_entity_poly.type
_entity_poly.pdbx_seq_one_letter_code
_entity_poly.pdbx_strand_id
1 'polypeptide(L)'
;MKRPRKVPDFKNDREAADFWATHDSARYAGKLEEEKVAVDSRLRRRVRARAAKRAVTLRLENQQISGAKEIARRKSIPYQTLMRMWIAEGLTRERSRSA
;
A
#
# COMPACT_ATOMS: atom_id res chain seq x y z
N MET A 1 25.85 -5.18 14.51
CA MET A 1 25.43 -4.36 13.33
C MET A 1 26.59 -3.44 12.96
N LYS A 2 26.95 -3.32 11.66
CA LYS A 2 28.07 -2.48 11.22
C LYS A 2 27.69 -0.99 11.35
N ARG A 3 28.63 -0.16 11.83
CA ARG A 3 28.40 1.29 11.98
C ARG A 3 28.26 1.94 10.59
N PRO A 4 27.27 2.81 10.38
CA PRO A 4 27.09 3.50 9.11
C PRO A 4 28.23 4.47 8.85
N ARG A 5 28.77 4.43 7.63
CA ARG A 5 29.87 5.31 7.17
C ARG A 5 29.32 6.66 6.74
N LYS A 6 30.13 7.71 6.89
CA LYS A 6 29.80 9.05 6.40
C LYS A 6 29.86 9.06 4.86
N VAL A 7 28.92 9.74 4.21
CA VAL A 7 28.94 9.96 2.76
C VAL A 7 30.08 10.94 2.42
N PRO A 8 30.92 10.65 1.41
CA PRO A 8 31.95 11.59 0.94
C PRO A 8 31.35 12.87 0.36
N ASP A 9 32.09 13.98 0.44
CA ASP A 9 31.73 15.22 -0.23
C ASP A 9 32.16 15.13 -1.70
N PHE A 10 31.20 15.05 -2.63
CA PHE A 10 31.46 14.96 -4.07
C PHE A 10 31.59 16.36 -4.68
N LYS A 11 32.54 16.53 -5.61
CA LYS A 11 32.73 17.81 -6.32
C LYS A 11 31.70 18.01 -7.43
N ASN A 12 31.17 16.92 -8.00
CA ASN A 12 30.17 16.95 -9.06
C ASN A 12 29.34 15.65 -9.09
N ASP A 13 28.22 15.68 -9.82
CA ASP A 13 27.29 14.56 -9.92
C ASP A 13 27.88 13.32 -10.60
N ARG A 14 28.86 13.48 -11.52
CA ARG A 14 29.52 12.34 -12.17
C ARG A 14 30.38 11.56 -11.17
N GLU A 15 31.13 12.26 -10.33
CA GLU A 15 31.92 11.66 -9.25
C GLU A 15 31.02 10.90 -8.26
N ALA A 16 29.87 11.47 -7.92
CA ALA A 16 28.89 10.80 -7.07
C ALA A 16 28.33 9.54 -7.74
N ALA A 17 27.99 9.60 -9.03
CA ALA A 17 27.48 8.46 -9.79
C ALA A 17 28.51 7.32 -9.88
N ASP A 18 29.76 7.65 -10.22
CA ASP A 18 30.86 6.67 -10.30
C ASP A 18 31.13 6.03 -8.94
N PHE A 19 31.08 6.82 -7.86
CA PHE A 19 31.21 6.29 -6.50
C PHE A 19 30.09 5.32 -6.14
N TRP A 20 28.82 5.66 -6.39
CA TRP A 20 27.69 4.79 -6.08
C TRP A 20 27.58 3.58 -7.00
N ALA A 21 28.15 3.63 -8.20
CA ALA A 21 28.23 2.48 -9.09
C ALA A 21 29.14 1.38 -8.53
N THR A 22 30.18 1.74 -7.78
CA THR A 22 31.16 0.79 -7.23
C THR A 22 30.99 0.50 -5.73
N HIS A 23 30.23 1.32 -4.99
CA HIS A 23 30.09 1.20 -3.54
C HIS A 23 28.70 0.79 -3.09
N ASP A 24 28.64 -0.17 -2.16
CA ASP A 24 27.41 -0.62 -1.50
C ASP A 24 26.76 0.50 -0.67
N SER A 25 25.61 0.99 -1.13
CA SER A 25 24.84 2.07 -0.53
C SER A 25 24.28 1.75 0.86
N ALA A 26 24.07 0.47 1.16
CA ALA A 26 23.57 0.05 2.48
C ALA A 26 24.53 0.44 3.62
N ARG A 27 25.83 0.59 3.33
CA ARG A 27 26.85 0.99 4.31
C ARG A 27 26.78 2.45 4.72
N TYR A 28 26.06 3.27 3.97
CA TYR A 28 25.95 4.72 4.17
C TYR A 28 24.54 5.14 4.62
N ALA A 29 23.55 4.24 4.52
CA ALA A 29 22.15 4.52 4.79
C ALA A 29 21.87 5.16 6.16
N GLY A 30 22.57 4.73 7.23
CA GLY A 30 22.38 5.28 8.58
C GLY A 30 22.99 6.67 8.81
N LYS A 31 23.60 7.27 7.80
CA LYS A 31 24.21 8.63 7.83
C LYS A 31 23.68 9.51 6.70
N LEU A 32 22.72 9.03 5.90
CA LEU A 32 22.03 9.87 4.93
C LEU A 32 21.11 10.83 5.68
N GLU A 33 21.06 12.08 5.22
CA GLU A 33 20.08 13.03 5.72
C GLU A 33 18.69 12.60 5.27
N GLU A 34 17.72 12.62 6.19
CA GLU A 34 16.32 12.42 5.83
C GLU A 34 15.85 13.62 5.01
N GLU A 35 15.83 13.45 3.69
CA GLU A 35 15.20 14.43 2.83
C GLU A 35 13.69 14.38 3.07
N LYS A 36 13.14 15.49 3.59
CA LYS A 36 11.70 15.66 3.73
C LYS A 36 11.09 15.84 2.35
N VAL A 37 10.86 14.74 1.64
CA VAL A 37 10.17 14.76 0.36
C VAL A 37 8.78 15.35 0.60
N ALA A 38 8.52 16.50 -0.04
CA ALA A 38 7.21 17.13 -0.07
C ALA A 38 6.27 16.29 -0.95
N VAL A 39 5.83 15.15 -0.43
CA VAL A 39 4.83 14.31 -1.11
C VAL A 39 3.52 15.10 -1.18
N ASP A 40 3.01 15.29 -2.39
CA ASP A 40 1.76 15.99 -2.68
C ASP A 40 0.65 15.59 -1.69
N SER A 41 -0.03 16.59 -1.11
CA SER A 41 -1.04 16.38 -0.07
C SER A 41 -2.24 15.55 -0.55
N ARG A 42 -2.59 15.62 -1.84
CA ARG A 42 -3.64 14.79 -2.46
C ARG A 42 -3.17 13.35 -2.63
N LEU A 43 -1.90 13.12 -2.97
CA LEU A 43 -1.31 11.79 -2.99
C LEU A 43 -1.29 11.17 -1.59
N ARG A 44 -0.83 11.92 -0.57
CA ARG A 44 -0.86 11.48 0.84
C ARG A 44 -2.29 11.11 1.27
N ARG A 45 -3.28 11.95 0.97
CA ARG A 45 -4.69 11.70 1.30
C ARG A 45 -5.23 10.45 0.59
N ARG A 46 -4.95 10.27 -0.70
CA ARG A 46 -5.37 9.09 -1.47
C ARG A 46 -4.75 7.81 -0.92
N VAL A 47 -3.47 7.82 -0.57
CA VAL A 47 -2.78 6.67 0.03
C VAL A 47 -3.39 6.35 1.40
N ARG A 48 -3.59 7.35 2.27
CA ARG A 48 -4.22 7.15 3.59
C ARG A 48 -5.65 6.62 3.48
N ALA A 49 -6.46 7.16 2.57
CA ALA A 49 -7.83 6.69 2.34
C ALA A 49 -7.88 5.24 1.86
N ARG A 50 -6.93 4.82 1.01
CA ARG A 50 -6.79 3.40 0.59
C ARG A 50 -6.31 2.49 1.71
N ALA A 51 -5.47 3.00 2.60
CA ALA A 51 -4.88 2.26 3.72
C ALA A 51 -5.84 2.12 4.92
N ALA A 52 -6.83 3.00 5.05
CA ALA A 52 -7.80 2.97 6.15
C ALA A 52 -8.86 1.87 5.97
N LYS A 53 -8.46 0.60 6.02
CA LYS A 53 -9.38 -0.55 6.12
C LYS A 53 -9.38 -1.05 7.55
N ARG A 54 -10.57 -1.21 8.14
CA ARG A 54 -10.74 -1.81 9.46
C ARG A 54 -11.16 -3.28 9.28
N ALA A 55 -10.50 -4.18 10.00
CA ALA A 55 -10.94 -5.56 10.07
C ALA A 55 -12.26 -5.64 10.86
N VAL A 56 -13.19 -6.46 10.38
CA VAL A 56 -14.48 -6.72 11.03
C VAL A 56 -14.69 -8.24 11.04
N THR A 57 -15.14 -8.75 12.18
CA THR A 57 -15.55 -10.15 12.33
C THR A 57 -17.07 -10.22 12.18
N LEU A 58 -17.56 -11.02 11.24
CA LEU A 58 -18.98 -11.25 10.99
C LEU A 58 -19.25 -12.75 10.98
N ARG A 59 -20.36 -13.17 11.60
CA ARG A 59 -20.86 -14.55 11.48
C ARG A 59 -21.73 -14.66 10.24
N LEU A 60 -21.46 -15.67 9.44
CA LEU A 60 -22.20 -16.01 8.23
C LEU A 60 -22.49 -17.50 8.26
N GLU A 61 -23.58 -17.92 7.63
CA GLU A 61 -23.90 -19.34 7.49
C GLU A 61 -22.90 -20.02 6.55
N ASN A 62 -22.65 -21.31 6.78
CA ASN A 62 -21.72 -22.10 5.96
C ASN A 62 -22.11 -22.11 4.48
N GLN A 63 -23.41 -22.13 4.18
CA GLN A 63 -23.92 -22.09 2.80
C GLN A 63 -23.62 -20.75 2.12
N GLN A 64 -23.76 -19.63 2.84
CA GLN A 64 -23.45 -18.29 2.33
C GLN A 64 -21.96 -18.16 1.99
N ILE A 65 -21.08 -18.65 2.88
CA ILE A 65 -19.63 -18.63 2.65
C ILE A 65 -19.25 -19.47 1.43
N SER A 66 -19.85 -20.66 1.32
CA SER A 66 -19.57 -21.60 0.22
C SER A 66 -20.04 -21.04 -1.13
N GLY A 67 -21.27 -20.49 -1.18
CA GLY A 67 -21.80 -19.85 -2.39
C GLY A 67 -20.97 -18.63 -2.82
N ALA A 68 -20.52 -17.80 -1.87
CA ALA A 68 -19.65 -16.67 -2.17
C ALA A 68 -18.31 -17.12 -2.77
N LYS A 69 -17.70 -18.18 -2.25
CA LYS A 69 -16.46 -18.76 -2.79
C LYS A 69 -16.64 -19.28 -4.22
N GLU A 70 -17.75 -19.95 -4.49
CA GLU A 70 -18.06 -20.50 -5.82
C GLU A 70 -18.23 -19.39 -6.87
N ILE A 71 -19.02 -18.35 -6.54
CA ILE A 71 -19.22 -17.19 -7.40
C ILE A 71 -17.90 -16.45 -7.66
N ALA A 72 -17.09 -16.28 -6.61
CA ALA A 72 -15.80 -15.60 -6.71
C ALA A 72 -14.82 -16.36 -7.61
N ARG A 73 -14.79 -17.70 -7.50
CA ARG A 73 -14.00 -18.57 -8.38
C ARG A 73 -14.40 -18.39 -9.84
N ARG A 74 -15.71 -18.40 -10.16
CA ARG A 74 -16.19 -18.16 -11.54
C ARG A 74 -15.77 -16.80 -12.08
N LYS A 75 -15.70 -15.79 -11.22
CA LYS A 75 -15.27 -14.43 -11.56
C LYS A 75 -13.75 -14.24 -11.52
N SER A 76 -12.98 -15.28 -11.22
CA SER A 76 -11.51 -15.22 -11.05
C SER A 76 -11.05 -14.13 -10.07
N ILE A 77 -11.78 -13.94 -8.97
CA ILE A 77 -11.43 -12.98 -7.91
C ILE A 77 -11.44 -13.65 -6.52
N PRO A 78 -10.69 -13.13 -5.53
CA PRO A 78 -10.81 -13.61 -4.16
C PRO A 78 -12.21 -13.39 -3.58
N TYR A 79 -12.74 -14.36 -2.83
CA TYR A 79 -14.09 -14.24 -2.23
C TYR A 79 -14.22 -13.03 -1.29
N GLN A 80 -13.16 -12.65 -0.59
CA GLN A 80 -13.14 -11.44 0.24
C GLN A 80 -13.30 -10.16 -0.59
N THR A 81 -12.76 -10.13 -1.82
CA THR A 81 -12.97 -9.03 -2.76
C THR A 81 -14.41 -8.97 -3.21
N LEU A 82 -14.99 -10.11 -3.58
CA LEU A 82 -16.41 -10.21 -3.94
C LEU A 82 -17.33 -9.71 -2.81
N MET A 83 -17.10 -10.16 -1.57
CA MET A 83 -17.90 -9.72 -0.42
C MET A 83 -17.81 -8.21 -0.21
N ARG A 84 -16.63 -7.60 -0.36
CA ARG A 84 -16.48 -6.14 -0.26
C ARG A 84 -17.26 -5.40 -1.36
N MET A 85 -17.27 -5.94 -2.58
CA MET A 85 -18.03 -5.36 -3.69
C MET A 85 -19.53 -5.39 -3.39
N TRP A 86 -20.06 -6.52 -2.90
CA TRP A 86 -21.47 -6.62 -2.54
C TRP A 86 -21.87 -5.70 -1.39
N ILE A 87 -21.02 -5.54 -0.37
CA ILE A 87 -21.28 -4.58 0.72
C ILE A 87 -21.36 -3.15 0.16
N ALA A 88 -20.42 -2.75 -0.70
CA ALA A 88 -20.43 -1.43 -1.31
C ALA A 88 -21.67 -1.21 -2.17
N GLU A 89 -22.04 -2.20 -2.97
CA GLU A 89 -23.23 -2.17 -3.83
C GLU A 89 -24.53 -2.09 -2.99
N GLY A 90 -24.62 -2.85 -1.89
CA GLY A 90 -25.72 -2.79 -0.94
C GLY A 90 -25.90 -1.39 -0.34
N LEU A 91 -24.81 -0.78 0.11
CA LEU A 91 -24.85 0.59 0.66
C LEU A 91 -25.26 1.63 -0.38
N THR A 92 -24.78 1.52 -1.62
CA THR A 92 -25.19 2.43 -2.70
C THR A 92 -26.66 2.28 -3.03
N ARG A 93 -27.16 1.03 -3.13
CA ARG A 93 -28.58 0.76 -3.36
C ARG A 93 -29.47 1.35 -2.29
N GLU A 94 -29.10 1.19 -1.02
CA GLU A 94 -29.91 1.73 0.08
C GLU A 94 -29.94 3.26 0.08
N ARG A 95 -28.78 3.90 -0.13
CA ARG A 95 -28.71 5.37 -0.25
C ARG A 95 -29.56 5.92 -1.39
N SER A 96 -29.67 5.20 -2.51
CA SER A 96 -30.51 5.61 -3.64
C SER A 96 -32.01 5.41 -3.41
N ARG A 97 -32.41 4.58 -2.44
CA ARG A 97 -33.82 4.34 -2.08
C ARG A 97 -34.33 5.29 -1.00
N SER A 98 -33.43 5.82 -0.17
CA SER A 98 -33.76 6.78 0.89
C SER A 98 -33.68 8.24 0.46
N ALA A 99 -33.44 8.52 -0.83
CA ALA A 99 -33.41 9.85 -1.45
C ALA A 99 -34.62 10.00 -2.38
#